data_AF-A0A3R9W530-F1
#
_entry.id   AF-A0A3R9W530-F1
#
_cell.length_a   1.000
_cell.length_b   1.000
_cell.length_c   1.000
_cell.angle_alpha   90.00
_cell.angle_beta   90.00
_cell.angle_gamma   90.00
#
_symmetry.space_group_name_H-M   'P 1'
#
loop_
_entity.id
_entity.type
_entity.pdbx_description
1 polymer ?
#
loop_
_entity_poly.entity_id
_entity_poly.type
_entity_poly.pdbx_seq_one_letter_code
_entity_poly.pdbx_strand_id
1 'polypeptide(L)'
;MTVRGEGDGGGGGVFEAATGDGPPLPPADAEQRSREVRTALDGLLQIRRLTLGRGGDPKAVPADWERRQPVRAVALALESGGITPSSVDAAGARASTGYRVRAGERPGTAVVEWLGPPGSGAAREEAETLGACVPVLARLGWDALLYKGPRGRRFLEVEPTEPTGPA
;
A
#
# COMPACT_ATOMS: atom_id res chain seq x y z
N MET A 1 -33.95 -3.05 -34.83
CA MET A 1 -33.53 -1.74 -34.29
C MET A 1 -32.62 -2.01 -33.12
N THR A 2 -31.31 -2.02 -33.39
CA THR A 2 -30.24 -2.35 -32.44
C THR A 2 -29.91 -1.10 -31.66
N VAL A 3 -30.00 -1.14 -30.33
CA VAL A 3 -29.37 -0.13 -29.48
C VAL A 3 -28.02 -0.69 -29.04
N ARG A 4 -26.96 -0.20 -29.71
CA ARG A 4 -25.60 -0.25 -29.17
C ARG A 4 -25.58 0.73 -28.00
N GLY A 5 -25.40 0.22 -26.78
CA GLY A 5 -25.04 1.05 -25.63
C GLY A 5 -23.54 1.28 -25.68
N GLU A 6 -23.17 2.55 -25.83
CA GLU A 6 -21.83 3.09 -25.90
C GLU A 6 -20.98 2.76 -24.66
N GLY A 7 -19.67 2.67 -24.89
CA GLY A 7 -18.69 2.60 -23.82
C GLY A 7 -18.78 3.83 -22.94
N ASP A 8 -18.90 3.60 -21.63
CA ASP A 8 -18.68 4.63 -20.64
C ASP A 8 -17.18 4.84 -20.49
N GLY A 9 -16.77 6.10 -20.63
CA GLY A 9 -15.40 6.51 -20.78
C GLY A 9 -14.57 6.19 -19.54
N GLY A 10 -13.32 5.77 -19.77
CA GLY A 10 -12.30 5.66 -18.74
C GLY A 10 -12.16 6.99 -18.01
N GLY A 11 -12.84 7.09 -16.87
CA GLY A 11 -12.93 8.30 -16.06
C GLY A 11 -11.55 8.69 -15.57
N GLY A 12 -11.20 9.96 -15.80
CA GLY A 12 -10.09 10.62 -15.12
C GLY A 12 -10.39 10.75 -13.62
N GLY A 13 -10.30 9.64 -12.91
CA GLY A 13 -10.39 9.56 -11.46
C GLY A 13 -9.05 9.88 -10.79
N VAL A 14 -9.12 10.36 -9.55
CA VAL A 14 -7.95 10.49 -8.69
C VAL A 14 -7.42 9.08 -8.41
N PHE A 15 -6.09 8.89 -8.50
CA PHE A 15 -5.46 7.62 -8.19
C PHE A 15 -5.69 7.22 -6.71
N GLU A 16 -6.18 6.00 -6.51
CA GLU A 16 -6.33 5.38 -5.20
C GLU A 16 -5.42 4.16 -5.04
N ALA A 17 -4.68 4.13 -3.93
CA ALA A 17 -3.84 2.99 -3.57
C ALA A 17 -4.71 1.84 -3.03
N ALA A 18 -4.41 0.61 -3.44
CA ALA A 18 -5.10 -0.58 -3.00
C ALA A 18 -4.70 -0.90 -1.57
N THR A 19 -5.61 -0.74 -0.62
CA THR A 19 -5.35 -0.97 0.81
C THR A 19 -5.51 -2.43 1.23
N GLY A 20 -5.93 -3.30 0.31
CA GLY A 20 -6.26 -4.70 0.63
C GLY A 20 -7.73 -4.96 0.97
N ASP A 21 -8.55 -3.90 1.08
CA ASP A 21 -10.00 -3.98 1.34
C ASP A 21 -10.84 -3.65 0.08
N GLY A 22 -10.20 -3.45 -1.07
CA GLY A 22 -10.86 -3.23 -2.35
C GLY A 22 -11.32 -4.51 -3.05
N PRO A 23 -12.05 -4.38 -4.16
CA PRO A 23 -12.42 -5.52 -5.00
C PRO A 23 -11.18 -6.20 -5.62
N PRO A 24 -11.29 -7.47 -6.03
CA PRO A 24 -10.21 -8.15 -6.74
C PRO A 24 -9.89 -7.41 -8.05
N LEU A 25 -8.60 -7.22 -8.32
CA LEU A 25 -8.14 -6.66 -9.59
C LEU A 25 -8.34 -7.70 -10.70
N PRO A 26 -9.09 -7.39 -11.77
CA PRO A 26 -9.19 -8.28 -12.92
C PRO A 26 -7.80 -8.50 -13.56
N PRO A 27 -7.43 -9.74 -13.95
CA PRO A 27 -6.12 -10.00 -14.56
C PRO A 27 -5.83 -9.16 -15.81
N ALA A 28 -6.86 -8.80 -16.57
CA ALA A 28 -6.74 -7.95 -17.75
C ALA A 28 -6.28 -6.51 -17.42
N ASP A 29 -6.51 -6.05 -16.19
CA ASP A 29 -6.21 -4.68 -15.75
C ASP A 29 -4.84 -4.58 -15.04
N ALA A 30 -4.14 -5.71 -14.84
CA ALA A 30 -2.91 -5.76 -14.06
C ALA A 30 -1.79 -4.87 -14.62
N GLU A 31 -1.63 -4.83 -15.95
CA GLU A 31 -0.63 -3.98 -16.59
C GLU A 31 -0.98 -2.49 -16.46
N GLN A 32 -2.24 -2.14 -16.67
CA GLN A 32 -2.73 -0.78 -16.51
C GLN A 32 -2.53 -0.30 -15.07
N ARG A 33 -2.91 -1.13 -14.08
CA ARG A 33 -2.67 -0.84 -12.67
C ARG A 33 -1.20 -0.60 -12.36
N SER A 34 -0.32 -1.43 -12.92
CA SER A 34 1.14 -1.27 -12.75
C SER A 34 1.65 0.07 -13.30
N ARG A 35 1.09 0.56 -14.42
CA ARG A 35 1.43 1.88 -14.99
C ARG A 35 0.91 3.03 -14.12
N GLU A 36 -0.30 2.90 -13.57
CA GLU A 36 -0.88 3.88 -12.66
C GLU A 36 -0.09 4.01 -11.36
N VAL A 37 0.27 2.88 -10.75
CA VAL A 37 1.09 2.84 -9.53
C VAL A 37 2.46 3.51 -9.77
N ARG A 38 3.10 3.23 -10.90
CA ARG A 38 4.38 3.88 -11.27
C ARG A 38 4.21 5.39 -11.42
N THR A 39 3.19 5.82 -12.16
CA THR A 39 2.88 7.25 -12.35
C THR A 39 2.60 7.95 -11.02
N ALA A 40 1.86 7.30 -10.13
CA ALA A 40 1.56 7.83 -8.80
C ALA A 40 2.82 7.95 -7.92
N LEU A 41 3.70 6.94 -7.94
CA LEU A 41 4.98 6.98 -7.22
C LEU A 41 5.90 8.08 -7.76
N ASP A 42 6.02 8.21 -9.09
CA ASP A 42 6.85 9.24 -9.71
C ASP A 42 6.35 10.65 -9.36
N GLY A 43 5.02 10.87 -9.40
CA GLY A 43 4.40 12.10 -8.96
C GLY A 43 4.64 12.41 -7.47
N LEU A 44 4.50 11.40 -6.61
CA LEU A 44 4.81 11.51 -5.18
C LEU A 44 6.26 11.96 -4.94
N LEU A 45 7.23 11.28 -5.56
CA LEU A 45 8.65 11.58 -5.38
C LEU A 45 9.01 12.97 -5.94
N GLN A 46 8.34 13.40 -7.01
CA GLN A 46 8.51 14.75 -7.54
C GLN A 46 7.96 15.82 -6.59
N ILE A 47 6.80 15.60 -5.97
CA ILE A 47 6.27 16.51 -4.94
C ILE A 47 7.25 16.58 -3.76
N ARG A 48 7.68 15.43 -3.23
CA ARG A 48 8.67 15.37 -2.14
C ARG A 48 9.93 16.17 -2.47
N ARG A 49 10.48 16.02 -3.69
CA ARG A 49 11.66 16.78 -4.15
C ARG A 49 11.45 18.29 -4.12
N LEU A 50 10.27 18.76 -4.53
CA LEU A 50 9.94 20.18 -4.53
C LEU A 50 9.71 20.73 -3.12
N THR A 51 9.24 19.89 -2.19
CA THR A 51 8.87 20.31 -0.83
C THR A 51 9.96 20.11 0.24
N LEU A 52 10.90 19.18 0.05
CA LEU A 52 11.91 18.80 1.06
C LEU A 52 13.12 19.77 1.17
N GLY A 53 13.03 20.98 0.61
CA GLY A 53 14.16 21.91 0.59
C GLY A 53 15.31 21.42 -0.33
N ARG A 54 16.28 22.30 -0.62
CA ARG A 54 17.37 21.93 -1.54
C ARG A 54 18.25 20.83 -0.95
N GLY A 55 18.30 19.68 -1.62
CA GLY A 55 19.30 18.63 -1.39
C GLY A 55 18.83 17.40 -0.58
N GLY A 56 17.59 17.39 -0.08
CA GLY A 56 17.04 16.22 0.59
C GLY A 56 16.75 15.07 -0.38
N ASP A 57 17.07 13.84 0.01
CA ASP A 57 16.67 12.64 -0.74
C ASP A 57 15.13 12.48 -0.64
N PRO A 58 14.38 12.54 -1.76
CA PRO A 58 12.93 12.35 -1.75
C PRO A 58 12.48 10.99 -1.22
N LYS A 59 13.37 10.01 -1.12
CA LYS A 59 13.05 8.68 -0.58
C LYS A 59 13.28 8.54 0.92
N ALA A 60 14.05 9.45 1.53
CA ALA A 60 14.52 9.28 2.90
C ALA A 60 13.40 9.39 3.95
N VAL A 61 12.49 10.36 3.80
CA VAL A 61 11.39 10.59 4.76
C VAL A 61 10.06 10.89 4.04
N PRO A 62 8.92 10.40 4.55
CA PRO A 62 7.60 10.79 4.08
C PRO A 62 7.32 12.25 4.42
N ALA A 63 6.71 12.96 3.47
CA ALA A 63 6.28 14.34 3.66
C ALA A 63 5.12 14.43 4.67
N ASP A 64 4.94 15.59 5.30
CA ASP A 64 3.92 15.79 6.34
C ASP A 64 2.50 15.42 5.91
N TRP A 65 2.16 15.62 4.64
CA TRP A 65 0.85 15.27 4.10
C TRP A 65 0.67 13.75 3.94
N GLU A 66 1.74 12.99 3.72
CA GLU A 66 1.70 11.52 3.72
C GLU A 66 1.53 10.98 5.14
N ARG A 67 2.19 11.62 6.12
CA ARG A 67 2.03 11.32 7.54
C ARG A 67 0.58 11.55 8.01
N ARG A 68 -0.19 12.41 7.33
CA ARG A 68 -1.63 12.58 7.59
C ARG A 68 -2.51 11.53 6.89
N GLN A 69 -1.97 10.76 5.96
CA GLN A 69 -2.66 9.71 5.22
C GLN A 69 -1.80 8.41 5.15
N PRO A 70 -1.38 7.85 6.29
CA PRO A 70 -0.38 6.78 6.33
C PRO A 70 -0.86 5.51 5.62
N VAL A 71 -2.15 5.18 5.69
CA VAL A 71 -2.72 4.00 5.02
C VAL A 71 -2.50 4.06 3.51
N ARG A 72 -2.80 5.21 2.89
CA ARG A 72 -2.67 5.40 1.44
C ARG A 72 -1.19 5.40 1.02
N ALA A 73 -0.33 6.07 1.79
CA ALA A 73 1.09 6.15 1.48
C ALA A 73 1.81 4.79 1.62
N VAL A 74 1.51 4.04 2.68
CA VAL A 74 2.05 2.69 2.92
C VAL A 74 1.53 1.70 1.87
N ALA A 75 0.24 1.77 1.49
CA ALA A 75 -0.30 0.95 0.42
C ALA A 75 0.39 1.22 -0.93
N LEU A 76 0.58 2.49 -1.31
CA LEU A 76 1.31 2.85 -2.53
C LEU A 76 2.75 2.32 -2.52
N ALA A 77 3.44 2.40 -1.37
CA ALA A 77 4.78 1.85 -1.22
C ALA A 77 4.81 0.34 -1.51
N LEU A 78 3.89 -0.42 -0.92
CA LEU A 78 3.78 -1.87 -1.11
C LEU A 78 3.44 -2.25 -2.56
N GLU A 79 2.45 -1.61 -3.18
CA GLU A 79 2.11 -1.85 -4.59
C GLU A 79 3.27 -1.55 -5.52
N SER A 80 3.97 -0.43 -5.28
CA SER A 80 5.12 -0.04 -6.11
C SER A 80 6.30 -1.00 -5.97
N GLY A 81 6.39 -1.69 -4.82
CA GLY A 81 7.32 -2.79 -4.58
C GLY A 81 6.86 -4.14 -5.13
N GLY A 82 5.71 -4.20 -5.79
CA GLY A 82 5.16 -5.42 -6.38
C GLY A 82 4.51 -6.37 -5.38
N ILE A 83 4.30 -5.96 -4.12
CA ILE A 83 3.56 -6.78 -3.15
C ILE A 83 2.08 -6.70 -3.51
N THR A 84 1.41 -7.84 -3.55
CA THR A 84 0.00 -7.90 -3.98
C THR A 84 -0.94 -7.54 -2.82
N PRO A 85 -1.92 -6.64 -3.02
CA PRO A 85 -2.97 -6.39 -2.03
C PRO A 85 -3.88 -7.61 -1.87
N SER A 86 -4.42 -7.80 -0.66
CA SER A 86 -5.60 -8.63 -0.47
C SER A 86 -6.81 -7.99 -1.18
N SER A 87 -7.92 -8.69 -1.22
CA SER A 87 -9.17 -8.16 -1.75
C SER A 87 -10.37 -8.78 -1.08
N VAL A 88 -11.52 -8.15 -1.23
CA VAL A 88 -12.81 -8.67 -0.81
C VAL A 88 -13.78 -8.83 -1.97
N ASP A 89 -14.66 -9.81 -1.87
CA ASP A 89 -15.81 -9.93 -2.74
C ASP A 89 -16.94 -8.95 -2.34
N ALA A 90 -18.06 -9.00 -3.08
CA ALA A 90 -19.23 -8.16 -2.80
C ALA A 90 -19.88 -8.41 -1.43
N ALA A 91 -19.61 -9.56 -0.80
CA ALA A 91 -20.07 -9.89 0.55
C ALA A 91 -19.07 -9.47 1.64
N GLY A 92 -17.93 -8.88 1.27
CA GLY A 92 -16.87 -8.48 2.18
C GLY A 92 -15.95 -9.63 2.62
N ALA A 93 -16.11 -10.83 2.05
CA ALA A 93 -15.25 -11.97 2.34
C ALA A 93 -13.94 -11.89 1.55
N ARG A 94 -12.83 -12.38 2.11
CA ARG A 94 -11.52 -12.32 1.44
C ARG A 94 -11.54 -13.16 0.17
N ALA A 95 -11.17 -12.54 -0.96
CA ALA A 95 -11.16 -13.15 -2.28
C ALA A 95 -9.73 -13.46 -2.78
N SER A 96 -8.73 -12.68 -2.36
CA SER A 96 -7.32 -12.94 -2.64
C SER A 96 -6.43 -12.82 -1.40
N THR A 97 -5.38 -13.62 -1.37
CA THR A 97 -4.32 -13.48 -0.37
C THR A 97 -3.43 -12.30 -0.71
N GLY A 98 -3.10 -11.46 0.27
CA GLY A 98 -2.27 -10.30 0.07
C GLY A 98 -2.14 -9.42 1.32
N TYR A 99 -1.50 -8.27 1.18
CA TYR A 99 -1.41 -7.33 2.28
C TYR A 99 -2.75 -6.63 2.51
N ARG A 100 -3.00 -6.22 3.75
CA ARG A 100 -4.00 -5.23 4.11
C ARG A 100 -3.36 -4.14 4.95
N VAL A 101 -3.59 -2.88 4.58
CA VAL A 101 -3.12 -1.71 5.33
C VAL A 101 -4.31 -1.08 6.04
N ARG A 102 -4.18 -0.88 7.35
CA ARG A 102 -5.15 -0.14 8.18
C ARG A 102 -4.47 0.95 8.98
N ALA A 103 -5.24 1.88 9.53
CA ALA A 103 -4.69 2.87 10.45
C ALA A 103 -4.12 2.17 11.69
N GLY A 104 -2.96 2.64 12.15
CA GLY A 104 -2.41 2.27 13.45
C GLY A 104 -3.07 3.05 14.59
N GLU A 105 -2.68 2.72 15.82
CA GLU A 105 -3.25 3.36 17.02
C GLU A 105 -2.77 4.81 17.18
N ARG A 106 -1.55 5.12 16.72
CA ARG A 106 -0.97 6.47 16.77
C ARG A 106 -1.22 7.21 15.46
N PRO A 107 -1.46 8.54 15.49
CA PRO A 107 -1.50 9.35 14.28
C PRO A 107 -0.22 9.18 13.44
N GLY A 108 -0.39 9.07 12.12
CA GLY A 108 0.72 8.86 11.19
C GLY A 108 1.32 7.46 11.15
N THR A 109 0.74 6.51 11.88
CA THR A 109 1.12 5.09 11.81
C THR A 109 0.10 4.26 11.02
N ALA A 110 0.56 3.17 10.46
CA ALA A 110 -0.27 2.17 9.79
C ALA A 110 0.06 0.77 10.32
N VAL A 111 -0.86 -0.16 10.13
CA VAL A 111 -0.64 -1.59 10.39
C VAL A 111 -0.79 -2.36 9.09
N VAL A 112 0.18 -3.22 8.79
CA VAL A 112 0.15 -4.13 7.63
C VAL A 112 -0.08 -5.55 8.11
N GLU A 113 -1.13 -6.17 7.60
CA GLU A 113 -1.54 -7.55 7.86
C GLU A 113 -1.39 -8.38 6.59
N TRP A 114 -1.21 -9.70 6.71
CA TRP A 114 -1.27 -10.63 5.57
C TRP A 114 -2.51 -11.49 5.68
N LEU A 115 -3.50 -11.22 4.82
CA LEU A 115 -4.84 -11.80 4.90
C LEU A 115 -5.15 -12.55 3.61
N GLY A 116 -6.06 -13.52 3.68
CA GLY A 116 -6.54 -14.24 2.52
C GLY A 116 -7.82 -15.03 2.82
N PRO A 117 -8.39 -15.69 1.80
CA PRO A 117 -9.56 -16.55 1.96
C PRO A 117 -9.35 -17.65 3.01
N PRO A 118 -10.42 -18.15 3.65
CA PRO A 118 -10.32 -19.33 4.52
C PRO A 118 -9.61 -20.49 3.80
N GLY A 119 -8.59 -21.07 4.46
CA GLY A 119 -7.83 -22.19 3.90
C GLY A 119 -6.72 -21.80 2.92
N SER A 120 -6.53 -20.53 2.58
CA SER A 120 -5.52 -20.11 1.58
C SER A 120 -4.07 -20.33 1.99
N GLY A 121 -3.80 -20.58 3.27
CA GLY A 121 -2.44 -20.70 3.79
C GLY A 121 -1.81 -19.39 4.27
N ALA A 122 -2.50 -18.24 4.13
CA ALA A 122 -1.99 -16.92 4.50
C ALA A 122 -1.38 -16.86 5.92
N ALA A 123 -1.96 -17.57 6.88
CA ALA A 123 -1.43 -17.64 8.27
C ALA A 123 -0.01 -18.22 8.35
N ARG A 124 0.36 -19.13 7.44
CA ARG A 124 1.68 -19.78 7.41
C ARG A 124 2.72 -18.91 6.71
N GLU A 125 2.29 -18.16 5.69
CA GLU A 125 3.12 -17.25 4.88
C GLU A 125 3.41 -15.92 5.58
N GLU A 126 2.56 -15.54 6.56
CA GLU A 126 2.62 -14.25 7.27
C GLU A 126 4.05 -13.78 7.61
N ALA A 127 4.86 -14.64 8.21
CA ALA A 127 6.20 -14.25 8.65
C ALA A 127 7.13 -13.90 7.49
N GLU A 128 7.10 -14.71 6.43
CA GLU A 128 7.94 -14.51 5.24
C GLU A 128 7.47 -13.27 4.47
N THR A 129 6.17 -13.18 4.18
CA THR A 129 5.66 -12.11 3.33
C THR A 129 5.68 -10.75 4.02
N LEU A 130 5.39 -10.69 5.33
CA LEU A 130 5.56 -9.45 6.08
C LEU A 130 7.05 -9.07 6.19
N GLY A 131 7.95 -10.05 6.27
CA GLY A 131 9.39 -9.79 6.18
C GLY A 131 9.80 -9.14 4.85
N ALA A 132 9.20 -9.56 3.73
CA ALA A 132 9.44 -8.97 2.41
C ALA A 132 8.90 -7.53 2.26
N CYS A 133 7.86 -7.16 3.01
CA CYS A 133 7.33 -5.80 3.03
C CYS A 133 8.32 -4.78 3.65
N VAL A 134 9.10 -5.18 4.66
CA VAL A 134 10.01 -4.27 5.40
C VAL A 134 10.99 -3.54 4.47
N PRO A 135 11.80 -4.20 3.61
CA PRO A 135 12.72 -3.49 2.73
C PRO A 135 12.02 -2.69 1.62
N VAL A 136 10.75 -3.00 1.29
CA VAL A 136 9.96 -2.20 0.35
C VAL A 136 9.54 -0.88 1.00
N LEU A 137 9.07 -0.93 2.24
CA LEU A 137 8.66 0.24 3.01
C LEU A 137 9.84 1.17 3.33
N ALA A 138 10.97 0.60 3.73
CA ALA A 138 12.19 1.35 4.05
C ALA A 138 12.70 2.19 2.86
N ARG A 139 12.51 1.73 1.62
CA ARG A 139 12.91 2.48 0.40
C ARG A 139 12.15 3.80 0.20
N LEU A 140 11.08 4.03 0.95
CA LEU A 140 10.27 5.24 0.87
C LEU A 140 10.13 5.96 2.22
N GLY A 141 11.03 5.64 3.16
CA GLY A 141 11.15 6.30 4.46
C GLY A 141 10.16 5.81 5.51
N TRP A 142 9.75 4.55 5.43
CA TRP A 142 8.88 3.93 6.42
C TRP A 142 9.63 2.85 7.17
N ASP A 143 9.70 2.99 8.49
CA ASP A 143 10.17 1.94 9.39
C ASP A 143 9.02 0.97 9.67
N ALA A 144 9.32 -0.33 9.67
CA ALA A 144 8.33 -1.37 9.86
C ALA A 144 8.83 -2.44 10.83
N LEU A 145 8.09 -2.64 11.92
CA LEU A 145 8.43 -3.59 12.98
C LEU A 145 7.41 -4.72 13.03
N LEU A 146 7.90 -5.97 13.02
CA LEU A 146 7.08 -7.17 13.07
C LEU A 146 6.66 -7.51 14.50
N TYR A 147 5.35 -7.54 14.71
CA TYR A 147 4.75 -7.92 15.98
C TYR A 147 3.97 -9.23 15.88
N LYS A 148 3.81 -9.88 17.03
CA LYS A 148 2.93 -11.04 17.22
C LYS A 148 1.68 -10.57 17.96
N GLY A 149 0.55 -10.61 17.27
CA GLY A 149 -0.76 -10.27 17.81
C GLY A 149 -1.51 -11.45 18.41
N PRO A 150 -2.79 -11.21 18.78
CA PRO A 150 -3.68 -12.24 19.30
C PRO A 150 -3.78 -13.45 18.38
N ARG A 151 -4.00 -14.63 18.97
CA ARG A 151 -4.16 -15.91 18.24
C ARG A 151 -2.95 -16.26 17.35
N GLY A 152 -1.77 -15.69 17.66
CA GLY A 152 -0.52 -15.97 16.97
C GLY A 152 -0.39 -15.33 15.58
N ARG A 153 -1.31 -14.43 15.20
CA ARG A 153 -1.23 -13.66 13.96
C ARG A 153 -0.07 -12.69 14.02
N ARG A 154 0.53 -12.38 12.87
CA ARG A 154 1.60 -11.39 12.75
C ARG A 154 1.14 -10.18 11.98
N PHE A 155 1.73 -9.04 12.30
CA PHE A 155 1.48 -7.77 11.60
C PHE A 155 2.71 -6.88 11.70
N LEU A 156 2.85 -5.95 10.77
CA LEU A 156 3.82 -4.86 10.89
C LEU A 156 3.13 -3.63 11.47
N GLU A 157 3.75 -2.99 12.46
CA GLU A 157 3.49 -1.57 12.68
C GLU A 157 4.46 -0.77 11.82
N VAL A 158 3.91 0.22 11.12
CA VAL A 158 4.63 1.04 10.16
C VAL A 158 4.53 2.49 10.60
N GLU A 159 5.68 3.14 10.72
CA GLU A 159 5.77 4.56 11.09
C GLU A 159 6.80 5.28 10.22
N PRO A 160 6.72 6.62 10.09
CA PRO A 160 7.69 7.37 9.31
C PRO A 160 9.08 7.22 9.94
N THR A 161 10.08 6.92 9.13
CA THR A 161 11.48 6.93 9.56
C THR A 161 11.83 8.32 10.11
N GLU A 162 12.49 8.34 11.26
CA GLU A 162 13.01 9.58 11.84
C GLU A 162 14.22 10.07 11.02
N PRO A 163 14.30 11.37 10.70
CA PRO A 163 15.49 11.91 10.04
C PRO A 163 16.71 11.66 10.92
N THR A 164 17.71 10.97 10.38
CA THR A 164 18.95 10.68 11.12
C THR A 164 19.82 11.96 11.19
N GLY A 165 19.83 12.65 12.34
CA GLY A 165 20.76 13.75 12.67
C GLY A 165 20.28 15.18 12.36
N PRO A 166 20.90 16.22 12.97
CA PRO A 166 20.31 17.56 13.03
C PRO A 166 20.32 18.29 11.68
N ALA A 167 19.20 18.99 11.43
CA ALA A 167 18.93 19.86 10.29
C ALA A 167 19.87 21.07 10.20
#